data_AF-A0A7C1G3V6-F1
#
_entry.id   AF-A0A7C1G3V6-F1
#
_cell.length_a   1.000
_cell.length_b   1.000
_cell.length_c   1.000
_cell.angle_alpha   90.00
_cell.angle_beta   90.00
_cell.angle_gamma   90.00
#
_symmetry.space_group_name_H-M   'P 1'
#
loop_
_entity.id
_entity.type
_entity.pdbx_description
1 polymer ?
#
loop_
_entity_poly.entity_id
_entity_poly.type
_entity_poly.pdbx_seq_one_letter_code
_entity_poly.pdbx_strand_id
1 'polypeptide(L)' 'MQVLILYYSRSNNTKKLAEAVAEGVASTGVTAVLKNTEEVEID' A
#
# COMPACT_ATOMS: atom_id res chain seq x y z
N MET A 1 -10.00 -0.23 -12.21
CA MET A 1 -9.88 -1.12 -11.03
C MET A 1 -8.81 -0.54 -10.13
N GLN A 2 -9.00 -0.53 -8.81
CA GLN A 2 -7.99 -0.08 -7.84
C GLN A 2 -7.87 -1.08 -6.69
N VAL A 3 -6.67 -1.22 -6.14
CA VAL A 3 -6.39 -2.07 -4.97
C VAL A 3 -5.77 -1.22 -3.88
N LEU A 4 -6.37 -1.22 -2.70
CA LEU A 4 -5.80 -0.62 -1.49
C LEU A 4 -4.79 -1.58 -0.87
N ILE A 5 -3.57 -1.11 -0.69
CA ILE A 5 -2.53 -1.74 0.10
C ILE A 5 -2.43 -0.92 1.39
N LEU A 6 -3.15 -1.37 2.41
CA LEU A 6 -3.08 -0.81 3.74
C LEU A 6 -1.94 -1.48 4.50
N TYR A 7 -1.04 -0.69 5.08
CA TYR A 7 0.08 -1.21 5.84
C TYR A 7 0.30 -0.42 7.14
N TYR A 8 0.96 -1.07 8.09
CA TYR A 8 1.54 -0.42 9.26
C TYR A 8 3.04 -0.71 9.30
N SER A 9 3.84 0.27 9.68
CA SER A 9 5.28 0.08 9.90
C SER A 9 5.83 0.98 10.99
N ARG A 10 6.45 0.38 12.00
CA ARG A 10 7.13 1.13 13.06
C ARG A 10 8.51 1.66 12.64
N SER A 11 9.25 0.88 11.84
CA SER A 11 10.64 1.18 11.47
C SER A 11 10.89 1.09 9.95
N ASN A 12 9.85 1.36 9.15
CA ASN A 12 9.85 1.38 7.67
C ASN A 12 10.13 0.05 6.93
N ASN A 13 10.44 -1.06 7.60
CA ASN A 13 10.66 -2.33 6.90
C ASN A 13 9.40 -2.82 6.18
N THR A 14 8.24 -2.75 6.83
CA THR A 14 6.95 -3.08 6.20
C THR A 14 6.56 -2.10 5.10
N LYS A 15 6.94 -0.81 5.22
CA LYS A 15 6.72 0.18 4.17
C LYS A 15 7.43 -0.25 2.87
N LYS A 16 8.70 -0.64 2.96
CA LYS A 16 9.46 -1.15 1.81
C LYS A 16 8.82 -2.39 1.19
N LEU A 17 8.31 -3.31 2.01
CA LEU A 17 7.56 -4.46 1.52
C LEU A 17 6.27 -4.03 0.80
N ALA A 18 5.53 -3.09 1.37
CA ALA A 18 4.28 -2.60 0.79
C ALA A 18 4.50 -1.84 -0.54
N GLU A 19 5.61 -1.11 -0.65
CA GLU A 19 6.07 -0.47 -1.90
C GLU A 19 6.35 -1.53 -2.99
N ALA A 20 7.08 -2.61 -2.66
CA ALA A 20 7.33 -3.70 -3.61
C ALA A 20 6.03 -4.42 -4.05
N VAL A 21 5.06 -4.57 -3.14
CA VAL A 21 3.73 -5.08 -3.49
C VAL A 21 2.99 -4.12 -4.43
N ALA A 22 3.06 -2.81 -4.17
CA ALA A 22 2.44 -1.79 -5.02
C ALA A 22 3.04 -1.78 -6.44
N GLU A 23 4.36 -1.93 -6.57
CA GLU A 23 5.03 -2.11 -7.87
C GLU A 23 4.52 -3.35 -8.60
N GLY A 24 4.38 -4.48 -7.87
CA GLY A 24 3.81 -5.71 -8.42
C GLY A 24 2.38 -5.52 -8.92
N VAL A 25 1.52 -4.83 -8.16
CA VAL A 25 0.15 -4.52 -8.58
C VAL A 25 0.14 -3.60 -9.80
N ALA A 26 0.94 -2.52 -9.77
CA ALA A 26 1.05 -1.58 -10.89
C ALA A 26 1.51 -2.25 -12.19
N SER A 27 2.40 -3.25 -12.10
CA SER A 27 2.87 -4.04 -13.24
C SER A 27 1.77 -4.80 -13.98
N THR A 28 0.62 -5.04 -13.32
CA THR A 28 -0.56 -5.68 -13.92
C THR A 28 -1.51 -4.69 -14.63
N GLY A 29 -1.17 -3.39 -14.66
CA GLY A 29 -2.03 -2.33 -15.18
C GLY A 29 -3.14 -1.89 -14.22
N VAL A 30 -3.10 -2.37 -12.96
CA VAL A 30 -4.05 -2.00 -11.91
C VAL A 30 -3.48 -0.88 -11.05
N THR A 31 -4.30 0.09 -10.67
CA THR A 31 -3.88 1.18 -9.77
C THR A 31 -3.69 0.64 -8.36
N ALA A 32 -2.47 0.76 -7.85
CA ALA A 32 -2.14 0.49 -6.46
C ALA A 32 -2.30 1.77 -5.62
N VAL A 33 -3.16 1.73 -4.60
CA VAL A 33 -3.32 2.81 -3.61
C VAL A 33 -2.61 2.37 -2.34
N LEU A 34 -1.50 3.01 -1.99
CA LEU A 34 -0.71 2.67 -0.82
C LEU A 34 -1.05 3.62 0.33
N LYS A 35 -1.44 3.07 1.50
CA LYS A 35 -1.81 3.86 2.68
C LYS A 35 -1.22 3.29 3.96
N ASN A 36 -0.66 4.16 4.79
CA ASN A 36 -0.41 3.84 6.18
C ASN A 36 -1.75 3.82 6.94
N THR A 37 -1.84 3.02 8.01
CA THR A 37 -2.99 3.01 8.93
C THR A 37 -3.33 4.37 9.53
N GLU A 38 -2.37 5.30 9.61
CA GLU A 38 -2.61 6.68 10.08
C GLU A 38 -3.31 7.57 9.04
N GLU A 39 -3.40 7.13 7.78
CA GLU A 39 -3.98 7.91 6.68
C GLU A 39 -5.41 7.49 6.30
N VAL A 40 -6.03 6.61 7.09
CA VAL A 40 -7.39 6.08 6.83
C VAL A 40 -8.29 6.32 8.04
N GLU A 41 -9.56 6.60 7.76
CA GLU A 41 -10.60 6.84 8.76
C GLU A 41 -11.74 5.82 8.56
N ILE A 42 -12.48 5.55 9.63
CA ILE A 42 -13.75 4.82 9.54
C ILE A 42 -14.82 5.88 9.32
N ASP A 43 -15.61 5.73 8.25
CA ASP A 43 -16.77 6.58 7.92
C ASP A 43 -17.81 6.62 9.06
#